data_AF-A0A952R7G7-F1
#
_entry.id   AF-A0A952R7G7-F1
#
_cell.length_a   1.000
_cell.length_b   1.000
_cell.length_c   1.000
_cell.angle_alpha   90.00
_cell.angle_beta   90.00
_cell.angle_gamma   90.00
#
_symmetry.space_group_name_H-M   'P 1'
#
loop_
_entity.id
_entity.type
_entity.pdbx_description
1 polymer ?
#
loop_
_entity_poly.entity_id
_entity_poly.type
_entity_poly.pdbx_seq_one_letter_code
_entity_poly.pdbx_strand_id
1 'polypeptide(L)'
;MASASKLQALVLTGLFAAMGCSTDAVGVETCREIESTRCEAAGRCGLIDDVDACKRFYRDHCLHGLGVEDDPRTSQVKACQATLNAAASCAERGVEQPSACEGLQGVRLGAQITHVCDVVQEPQQTSSCRFLVPDELPDAGAGASGGNGGSGGTAGTGGSGTAGTSGTAGTGGAAGAG
;
A
#
# COMPACT_ATOMS: atom_id res chain seq x y z
N MET A 1 31.97 40.40 31.28
CA MET A 1 31.23 41.48 30.60
C MET A 1 30.01 40.86 29.94
N ALA A 2 28.84 41.13 30.51
CA ALA A 2 27.55 40.62 30.06
C ALA A 2 27.00 41.50 28.94
N SER A 3 26.40 40.91 27.91
CA SER A 3 25.52 41.64 26.98
C SER A 3 24.19 40.91 26.88
N ALA A 4 23.23 41.46 27.62
CA ALA A 4 21.81 41.28 27.41
C ALA A 4 21.40 42.08 26.17
N SER A 5 20.63 41.50 25.25
CA SER A 5 19.89 42.28 24.26
C SER A 5 18.56 41.63 23.87
N LYS A 6 17.55 42.17 24.56
CA LYS A 6 16.24 42.62 24.08
C LYS A 6 15.31 41.60 23.40
N LEU A 7 14.34 41.16 24.21
CA LEU A 7 12.97 40.93 23.78
C LEU A 7 12.50 42.08 22.90
N GLN A 8 12.00 41.77 21.70
CA GLN A 8 11.24 42.72 20.91
C GLN A 8 10.06 42.02 20.19
N ALA A 9 8.87 42.43 20.63
CA ALA A 9 7.63 42.61 19.89
C ALA A 9 7.00 41.42 19.14
N LEU A 10 5.91 40.94 19.73
CA LEU A 10 4.72 40.37 19.09
C LEU A 10 4.44 41.01 17.72
N VAL A 11 4.32 40.18 16.68
CA VAL A 11 3.52 40.51 15.49
C VAL A 11 2.41 39.47 15.39
N LEU A 12 1.18 39.91 15.67
CA LEU A 12 -0.05 39.21 15.33
C LEU A 12 -0.12 39.02 13.81
N THR A 13 0.11 37.81 13.29
CA THR A 13 -0.18 37.49 11.89
C THR A 13 -0.72 36.06 11.79
N GLY A 14 -1.92 35.92 11.22
CA GLY A 14 -2.30 34.68 10.51
C GLY A 14 -3.35 33.77 11.14
N LEU A 15 -4.51 34.30 11.54
CA LEU A 15 -5.70 33.51 11.87
C LEU A 15 -6.42 32.99 10.59
N PHE A 16 -5.69 32.38 9.64
CA PHE A 16 -6.18 32.00 8.29
C PHE A 16 -5.66 30.63 7.79
N ALA A 17 -5.67 29.57 8.60
CA ALA A 17 -5.14 28.27 8.15
C ALA A 17 -5.86 27.03 8.73
N ALA A 18 -7.19 26.99 8.76
CA ALA A 18 -7.89 25.78 9.22
C ALA A 18 -9.18 25.42 8.47
N MET A 19 -9.38 25.89 7.23
CA MET A 19 -10.18 25.11 6.29
C MET A 19 -9.26 24.02 5.75
N GLY A 20 -9.13 22.95 6.54
CA GLY A 20 -8.26 21.82 6.25
C GLY A 20 -8.63 21.27 4.89
N CYS A 21 -7.74 21.44 3.92
CA CYS A 21 -7.71 20.66 2.69
C CYS A 21 -7.30 19.22 3.02
N SER A 22 -8.00 18.59 3.97
CA SER A 22 -7.96 17.16 4.16
C SER A 22 -8.85 16.60 3.06
N THR A 23 -8.31 16.46 1.86
CA THR A 23 -8.85 15.49 0.91
C THR A 23 -8.90 14.18 1.69
N ASP A 24 -10.05 13.51 1.76
CA ASP A 24 -10.26 12.28 2.55
C ASP A 24 -9.34 11.14 2.07
N ALA A 25 -8.05 11.30 2.32
CA ALA A 25 -6.98 10.44 1.89
C ALA A 25 -6.96 9.24 2.81
N VAL A 26 -7.30 8.09 2.25
CA VAL A 26 -7.39 6.83 2.99
C VAL A 26 -6.00 6.24 3.18
N GLY A 27 -5.65 5.81 4.38
CA GLY A 27 -4.43 5.04 4.63
C GLY A 27 -3.12 5.80 4.41
N VAL A 28 -3.04 7.11 4.71
CA VAL A 28 -1.79 7.90 4.63
C VAL A 28 -0.67 7.27 5.47
N GLU A 29 -0.96 6.93 6.72
CA GLU A 29 -0.03 6.26 7.63
C GLU A 29 0.34 4.87 7.11
N THR A 30 -0.64 4.13 6.61
CA THR A 30 -0.44 2.79 6.04
C THR A 30 0.49 2.82 4.82
N CYS A 31 0.29 3.78 3.90
CA CYS A 31 1.19 4.02 2.77
C CYS A 31 2.62 4.27 3.24
N ARG A 32 2.82 5.15 4.24
CA ARG A 32 4.15 5.44 4.78
C ARG A 32 4.82 4.21 5.38
N GLU A 33 4.06 3.37 6.07
CA GLU A 33 4.58 2.15 6.70
C GLU A 33 5.07 1.12 5.66
N ILE A 34 4.28 0.92 4.61
CA ILE A 34 4.60 0.02 3.50
C ILE A 34 5.80 0.56 2.71
N GLU A 35 5.79 1.83 2.35
CA GLU A 35 6.86 2.44 1.57
C GLU A 35 8.18 2.54 2.35
N SER A 36 8.13 2.78 3.67
CA SER A 36 9.33 2.70 4.51
C SER A 36 9.95 1.30 4.45
N THR A 37 9.13 0.25 4.52
CA THR A 37 9.59 -1.14 4.41
C THR A 37 10.12 -1.43 3.00
N ARG A 38 9.45 -0.95 1.96
CA ARG A 38 9.90 -1.11 0.57
C ARG A 38 11.24 -0.42 0.32
N CYS A 39 11.45 0.81 0.83
CA CYS A 39 12.72 1.50 0.71
C CYS A 39 13.86 0.73 1.40
N GLU A 40 13.62 0.18 2.60
CA GLU A 40 14.63 -0.65 3.28
C GLU A 40 14.95 -1.93 2.50
N ALA A 41 13.92 -2.60 1.99
CA ALA A 41 14.07 -3.78 1.14
C ALA A 41 14.82 -3.45 -0.16
N ALA A 42 14.53 -2.31 -0.77
CA ALA A 42 15.14 -1.87 -2.02
C ALA A 42 16.64 -1.60 -1.86
N GLY A 43 17.05 -1.02 -0.73
CA GLY A 43 18.48 -0.85 -0.41
C GLY A 43 19.23 -2.17 -0.32
N ARG A 44 18.63 -3.20 0.29
CA ARG A 44 19.21 -4.55 0.38
C ARG A 44 19.26 -5.28 -0.96
N CYS A 45 18.32 -4.97 -1.85
CA CYS A 45 18.30 -5.43 -3.23
C CYS A 45 19.26 -4.65 -4.15
N GLY A 46 19.92 -3.59 -3.66
CA GLY A 46 20.77 -2.73 -4.50
C GLY A 46 20.01 -1.93 -5.56
N LEU A 47 18.69 -1.75 -5.40
CA LEU A 47 17.85 -0.96 -6.32
C LEU A 47 17.98 0.54 -6.09
N ILE A 48 18.38 0.94 -4.88
CA ILE A 48 18.60 2.32 -4.46
C ILE A 48 19.84 2.41 -3.58
N ASP A 49 20.57 3.52 -3.68
CA ASP A 49 21.76 3.78 -2.86
C ASP A 49 21.45 4.61 -1.60
N ASP A 50 20.35 5.36 -1.58
CA ASP A 50 19.96 6.25 -0.47
C ASP A 50 18.54 5.93 0.03
N VAL A 51 18.47 5.06 1.04
CA VAL A 51 17.22 4.65 1.70
C VAL A 51 16.51 5.82 2.38
N ASP A 52 17.24 6.77 2.93
CA ASP A 52 16.66 7.92 3.64
C ASP A 52 16.06 8.96 2.67
N ALA A 53 16.66 9.14 1.48
CA ALA A 53 16.05 9.89 0.40
C ALA A 53 14.75 9.22 -0.08
N CYS A 54 14.76 7.90 -0.28
CA CYS A 54 13.56 7.14 -0.65
C CYS A 54 12.43 7.33 0.37
N LYS A 55 12.73 7.18 1.67
CA LYS A 55 11.75 7.38 2.75
C LYS A 55 11.20 8.80 2.80
N ARG A 56 12.06 9.81 2.63
CA ARG A 56 11.63 11.23 2.59
C ARG A 56 10.70 11.49 1.40
N PHE A 57 11.03 10.97 0.23
CA PHE A 57 10.19 11.06 -0.97
C PHE A 57 8.82 10.45 -0.71
N TYR A 58 8.75 9.21 -0.24
CA TYR A 58 7.46 8.54 -0.01
C TYR A 58 6.67 9.10 1.18
N ARG A 59 7.33 9.68 2.19
CA ARG A 59 6.64 10.40 3.28
C ARG A 59 5.72 11.50 2.74
N ASP A 60 6.18 12.19 1.70
CA ASP A 60 5.47 13.30 1.07
C ASP A 60 4.49 12.78 0.00
N HIS A 61 4.87 11.79 -0.81
CA HIS A 61 3.97 11.17 -1.80
C HIS A 61 2.76 10.47 -1.15
N CYS A 62 2.93 9.87 0.03
CA CYS A 62 1.85 9.24 0.76
C CYS A 62 0.84 10.23 1.36
N LEU A 63 1.05 11.55 1.26
CA LEU A 63 0.04 12.54 1.70
C LEU A 63 -1.27 12.45 0.91
N HIS A 64 -1.27 11.79 -0.24
CA HIS A 64 -2.46 11.51 -1.04
C HIS A 64 -3.19 10.23 -0.62
N GLY A 65 -2.67 9.49 0.37
CA GLY A 65 -3.21 8.21 0.78
C GLY A 65 -2.88 7.08 -0.18
N LEU A 66 -3.53 5.94 0.03
CA LEU A 66 -3.56 4.81 -0.88
C LEU A 66 -4.67 5.04 -1.91
N GLY A 67 -4.47 4.54 -3.14
CA GLY A 67 -5.47 4.59 -4.20
C GLY A 67 -6.64 3.62 -4.01
N VAL A 68 -7.03 3.31 -2.78
CA VAL A 68 -8.10 2.37 -2.43
C VAL A 68 -9.23 3.09 -1.71
N GLU A 69 -10.44 2.53 -1.81
CA GLU A 69 -11.63 3.09 -1.17
C GLU A 69 -11.59 2.94 0.36
N ASP A 70 -11.04 1.83 0.85
CA ASP A 70 -11.00 1.48 2.28
C ASP A 70 -9.56 1.26 2.76
N ASP A 71 -9.28 1.64 4.01
CA ASP A 71 -7.97 1.39 4.63
C ASP A 71 -7.75 -0.13 4.75
N PRO A 72 -6.66 -0.69 4.19
CA PRO A 72 -6.40 -2.11 4.26
C PRO A 72 -6.28 -2.57 5.71
N ARG A 73 -6.78 -3.76 6.00
CA ARG A 73 -6.72 -4.32 7.36
C ARG A 73 -5.26 -4.47 7.80
N THR A 74 -4.98 -4.24 9.08
CA THR A 74 -3.63 -4.39 9.66
C THR A 74 -2.97 -5.74 9.33
N SER A 75 -3.75 -6.82 9.23
CA SER A 75 -3.23 -8.14 8.84
C SER A 75 -2.75 -8.19 7.38
N GLN A 76 -3.39 -7.48 6.46
CA GLN A 76 -2.97 -7.37 5.06
C GLN A 76 -1.69 -6.54 4.95
N VAL A 77 -1.61 -5.42 5.66
CA VAL A 77 -0.41 -4.56 5.73
C VAL A 77 0.79 -5.36 6.24
N LYS A 78 0.63 -6.07 7.36
CA LYS A 78 1.70 -6.93 7.93
C LYS A 78 2.11 -8.05 7.00
N ALA A 79 1.17 -8.70 6.31
CA ALA A 79 1.48 -9.75 5.34
C ALA A 79 2.29 -9.19 4.16
N CYS A 80 1.95 -8.00 3.68
CA CYS A 80 2.69 -7.31 2.63
C CYS A 80 4.13 -6.98 3.08
N GLN A 81 4.29 -6.37 4.25
CA GLN A 81 5.61 -6.06 4.80
C GLN A 81 6.46 -7.31 5.04
N ALA A 82 5.86 -8.39 5.54
CA ALA A 82 6.55 -9.66 5.71
C ALA A 82 7.07 -10.21 4.37
N THR A 83 6.28 -10.07 3.30
CA THR A 83 6.68 -10.47 1.94
C THR A 83 7.86 -9.64 1.43
N LEU A 84 7.82 -8.32 1.62
CA LEU A 84 8.93 -7.42 1.27
C LEU A 84 10.21 -7.74 2.03
N ASN A 85 10.11 -7.95 3.34
CA ASN A 85 11.25 -8.31 4.19
C ASN A 85 11.82 -9.69 3.84
N ALA A 86 10.97 -10.67 3.52
CA ALA A 86 11.40 -11.98 3.08
C ALA A 86 12.17 -11.92 1.75
N ALA A 87 11.65 -11.20 0.77
CA ALA A 87 12.31 -10.99 -0.52
C ALA A 87 13.68 -10.32 -0.33
N ALA A 88 13.75 -9.27 0.48
CA ALA A 88 15.00 -8.56 0.75
C ALA A 88 16.03 -9.44 1.48
N SER A 89 15.59 -10.21 2.48
CA SER A 89 16.48 -11.15 3.18
C SER A 89 17.01 -12.24 2.25
N CYS A 90 16.22 -12.70 1.28
CA CYS A 90 16.68 -13.63 0.26
C CYS A 90 17.69 -12.99 -0.69
N ALA A 91 17.47 -11.75 -1.10
CA ALA A 91 18.43 -10.99 -1.91
C ALA A 91 19.78 -10.81 -1.19
N GLU A 92 19.78 -10.47 0.10
CA GLU A 92 21.02 -10.36 0.91
C GLU A 92 21.82 -11.67 0.96
N ARG A 93 21.14 -12.82 0.84
CA ARG A 93 21.77 -14.15 0.78
C ARG A 93 22.18 -14.57 -0.64
N GLY A 94 22.00 -13.71 -1.64
CA GLY A 94 22.28 -14.02 -3.04
C GLY A 94 21.28 -15.00 -3.67
N VAL A 95 20.10 -15.17 -3.08
CA VAL A 95 19.03 -16.01 -3.66
C VAL A 95 18.30 -15.17 -4.70
N GLU A 96 18.50 -15.47 -5.98
CA GLU A 96 17.84 -14.71 -7.06
C GLU A 96 16.41 -15.17 -7.34
N GLN A 97 16.14 -16.48 -7.23
CA GLN A 97 14.87 -17.08 -7.63
C GLN A 97 13.84 -17.07 -6.50
N PRO A 98 12.63 -16.51 -6.69
CA PRO A 98 11.60 -16.45 -5.65
C PRO A 98 11.22 -17.80 -5.07
N SER A 99 11.21 -18.86 -5.88
CA SER A 99 10.86 -20.22 -5.43
C SER A 99 11.89 -20.85 -4.49
N ALA A 100 13.14 -20.37 -4.50
CA ALA A 100 14.19 -20.81 -3.59
C ALA A 100 14.19 -20.03 -2.27
N CYS A 101 13.35 -19.00 -2.16
CA CYS A 101 13.21 -18.18 -0.96
C CYS A 101 12.15 -18.77 -0.02
N GLU A 102 12.55 -19.37 1.09
CA GLU A 102 11.64 -19.98 2.08
C GLU A 102 10.56 -19.01 2.57
N GLY A 103 10.92 -17.74 2.82
CA GLY A 103 9.98 -16.71 3.28
C GLY A 103 8.94 -16.27 2.24
N LEU A 104 9.08 -16.67 0.97
CA LEU A 104 8.10 -16.43 -0.09
C LEU A 104 7.25 -17.67 -0.39
N GLN A 105 7.48 -18.79 0.29
CA GLN A 105 6.67 -19.99 0.09
C GLN A 105 5.21 -19.74 0.47
N GLY A 106 4.29 -20.11 -0.43
CA GLY A 106 2.85 -19.89 -0.24
C GLY A 106 2.35 -18.50 -0.63
N VAL A 107 3.24 -17.55 -0.94
CA VAL A 107 2.86 -16.28 -1.57
C VAL A 107 2.57 -16.54 -3.04
N ARG A 108 1.40 -16.11 -3.54
CA ARG A 108 1.15 -16.16 -4.98
C ARG A 108 1.82 -14.96 -5.64
N LEU A 109 2.70 -15.23 -6.59
CA LEU A 109 3.42 -14.23 -7.35
C LEU A 109 2.76 -14.05 -8.72
N GLY A 110 2.77 -12.81 -9.23
CA GLY A 110 2.37 -12.52 -10.61
C GLY A 110 3.39 -13.07 -11.61
N ALA A 111 2.97 -13.25 -12.87
CA ALA A 111 3.78 -13.90 -13.91
C ALA A 111 5.07 -13.16 -14.25
N GLN A 112 5.11 -11.85 -14.03
CA GLN A 112 6.28 -10.98 -14.27
C GLN A 112 7.30 -10.97 -13.12
N ILE A 113 7.01 -11.63 -11.98
CA ILE A 113 7.99 -11.76 -10.89
C ILE A 113 8.92 -12.93 -11.21
N THR A 114 10.12 -12.61 -11.71
CA THR A 114 11.13 -13.59 -12.12
C THR A 114 12.31 -13.67 -11.15
N HIS A 115 12.58 -12.58 -10.43
CA HIS A 115 13.62 -12.45 -9.43
C HIS A 115 13.04 -12.02 -8.07
N VAL A 116 13.75 -12.31 -6.97
CA VAL A 116 13.31 -11.90 -5.62
C VAL A 116 13.15 -10.39 -5.50
N CYS A 117 14.00 -9.61 -6.16
CA CYS A 117 13.93 -8.15 -6.08
C CYS A 117 12.79 -7.56 -6.92
N ASP A 118 12.22 -8.31 -7.86
CA ASP A 118 10.97 -7.91 -8.55
C ASP A 118 9.81 -7.82 -7.55
N VAL A 119 9.82 -8.63 -6.48
CA VAL A 119 8.82 -8.54 -5.38
C VAL A 119 8.92 -7.20 -4.66
N VAL A 120 10.13 -6.67 -4.51
CA VAL A 120 10.37 -5.38 -3.86
C VAL A 120 10.00 -4.23 -4.79
N GLN A 121 10.32 -4.34 -6.08
CA GLN A 121 10.03 -3.32 -7.08
C GLN A 121 8.53 -3.23 -7.39
N GLU A 122 7.86 -4.38 -7.51
CA GLU A 122 6.45 -4.51 -7.88
C GLU A 122 5.63 -5.30 -6.84
N PRO A 123 5.56 -4.84 -5.57
CA PRO A 123 4.90 -5.58 -4.51
C PRO A 123 3.44 -5.93 -4.83
N GLN A 124 2.72 -5.05 -5.53
CA GLN A 124 1.33 -5.25 -5.97
C GLN A 124 1.09 -6.54 -6.74
N GLN A 125 2.14 -7.11 -7.31
CA GLN A 125 2.07 -8.35 -8.07
C GLN A 125 2.04 -9.59 -7.18
N THR A 126 2.29 -9.45 -5.88
CA THR A 126 2.11 -10.51 -4.89
C THR A 126 0.69 -10.51 -4.32
N SER A 127 0.19 -11.68 -3.91
CA SER A 127 -1.13 -11.77 -3.28
C SER A 127 -1.24 -11.00 -1.96
N SER A 128 -0.14 -10.85 -1.22
CA SER A 128 -0.11 -10.19 0.09
C SER A 128 -0.16 -8.67 -0.01
N CYS A 129 0.33 -8.07 -1.10
CA CYS A 129 0.31 -6.63 -1.35
C CYS A 129 -0.65 -6.21 -2.49
N ARG A 130 -1.51 -7.12 -2.98
CA ARG A 130 -2.39 -6.87 -4.14
C ARG A 130 -3.27 -5.61 -3.98
N PHE A 131 -3.63 -5.27 -2.75
CA PHE A 131 -4.44 -4.10 -2.42
C PHE A 131 -3.77 -2.75 -2.76
N LEU A 132 -2.47 -2.73 -3.12
CA LEU A 132 -1.79 -1.49 -3.49
C LEU A 132 -2.22 -0.94 -4.86
N VAL A 133 -2.84 -1.76 -5.70
CA VAL A 133 -3.40 -1.33 -6.98
C VAL A 133 -4.91 -1.16 -6.79
N PRO A 134 -5.47 0.02 -7.12
CA PRO A 134 -6.92 0.17 -7.22
C PRO A 134 -7.43 -0.90 -8.18
N ASP A 135 -8.53 -1.58 -7.85
CA ASP A 135 -9.26 -2.30 -8.87
C ASP A 135 -9.55 -1.30 -10.00
N GLU A 136 -9.07 -1.58 -11.22
CA GLU A 136 -9.21 -0.64 -12.33
C GLU A 136 -10.68 -0.24 -12.39
N LEU A 137 -10.94 1.06 -12.17
CA LEU A 137 -12.28 1.61 -12.31
C LEU A 137 -12.77 1.13 -13.68
N PRO A 138 -13.95 0.49 -13.75
CA PRO A 138 -14.44 -0.07 -15.01
C PRO A 138 -14.35 1.04 -16.05
N ASP A 139 -13.56 0.79 -17.12
CA ASP A 139 -13.16 1.77 -18.14
C ASP A 139 -14.16 2.92 -18.19
N ALA A 140 -13.83 4.05 -17.56
CA ALA A 140 -14.70 5.22 -17.58
C ALA A 140 -14.84 5.60 -19.05
N GLY A 141 -15.98 5.21 -19.62
CA GLY A 141 -16.08 4.72 -21.00
C GLY A 141 -15.19 5.45 -21.99
N ALA A 142 -14.48 4.66 -22.82
CA ALA A 142 -13.94 5.12 -24.09
C ALA A 142 -14.92 6.11 -24.70
N GLY A 143 -14.53 7.38 -24.76
CA GLY A 143 -15.39 8.47 -25.20
C GLY A 143 -16.09 8.05 -26.49
N ALA A 144 -17.41 7.87 -26.40
CA ALA A 144 -18.23 7.38 -27.50
C ALA A 144 -18.01 8.27 -28.71
N SER A 145 -17.26 7.78 -29.70
CA SER A 145 -17.29 8.36 -31.03
C SER A 145 -18.69 8.07 -31.58
N GLY A 146 -19.46 9.14 -31.80
CA GLY A 146 -20.87 9.09 -32.16
C GLY A 146 -21.19 8.08 -33.26
N GLY A 147 -21.93 7.03 -32.91
CA GLY A 147 -22.56 6.10 -33.83
C GLY A 147 -24.06 6.32 -33.83
N ASN A 148 -24.62 6.64 -35.00
CA ASN A 148 -26.05 6.81 -35.23
C ASN A 148 -26.84 5.54 -34.91
N GLY A 149 -27.93 5.73 -34.15
CA GLY A 149 -29.26 5.15 -34.39
C GLY A 149 -29.39 3.63 -34.54
N GLY A 150 -29.86 2.97 -33.48
CA GLY A 150 -30.40 1.62 -33.55
C GLY A 150 -31.26 1.28 -32.34
N SER A 151 -32.55 1.59 -32.41
CA SER A 151 -33.55 1.17 -31.41
C SER A 151 -33.81 -0.33 -31.51
N GLY A 152 -33.77 -1.04 -30.38
CA GLY A 152 -34.20 -2.44 -30.29
C GLY A 152 -33.91 -3.03 -28.92
N GLY A 153 -34.88 -2.96 -28.01
CA GLY A 153 -34.72 -3.38 -26.62
C GLY A 153 -34.85 -4.88 -26.37
N THR A 154 -34.68 -5.28 -25.10
CA THR A 154 -35.60 -6.15 -24.35
C THR A 154 -35.20 -6.18 -22.88
N ALA A 155 -36.19 -6.12 -22.00
CA ALA A 155 -36.05 -6.16 -20.56
C ALA A 155 -35.70 -7.57 -20.06
N GLY A 156 -34.76 -7.67 -19.12
CA GLY A 156 -34.37 -8.92 -18.47
C GLY A 156 -34.29 -8.74 -16.94
N THR A 157 -35.16 -9.47 -16.26
CA THR A 157 -35.49 -9.49 -14.83
C THR A 157 -34.40 -10.04 -13.91
N GLY A 158 -34.24 -9.38 -12.75
CA GLY A 158 -34.08 -9.90 -11.38
C GLY A 158 -33.23 -11.16 -11.11
N GLY A 159 -32.20 -10.99 -10.27
CA GLY A 159 -31.49 -12.09 -9.60
C GLY A 159 -31.10 -11.71 -8.17
N SER A 160 -31.84 -12.24 -7.20
CA SER A 160 -31.75 -12.01 -5.76
C SER A 160 -30.41 -12.43 -5.15
N GLY A 161 -30.00 -11.68 -4.11
CA GLY A 161 -28.79 -11.94 -3.34
C GLY A 161 -28.80 -13.26 -2.57
N THR A 162 -27.60 -13.75 -2.26
CA THR A 162 -27.41 -14.83 -1.29
C THR A 162 -26.46 -14.35 -0.20
N ALA A 163 -26.95 -14.51 1.03
CA ALA A 163 -26.37 -14.03 2.27
C ALA A 163 -25.04 -14.72 2.63
N GLY A 164 -24.20 -13.97 3.34
CA GLY A 164 -22.96 -14.46 3.93
C GLY A 164 -23.17 -15.45 5.08
N THR A 165 -22.18 -16.32 5.25
CA THR A 165 -22.01 -17.16 6.44
C THR A 165 -20.80 -16.68 7.23
N SER A 166 -21.10 -16.27 8.45
CA SER A 166 -20.19 -15.91 9.54
C SER A 166 -19.34 -17.11 9.96
N GLY A 167 -18.01 -16.95 9.89
CA GLY A 167 -17.03 -17.93 10.37
C GLY A 167 -16.69 -17.72 11.84
N THR A 168 -16.87 -18.78 12.61
CA THR A 168 -16.79 -18.92 14.07
C THR A 168 -15.42 -18.60 14.67
N ALA A 169 -15.44 -17.95 15.83
CA ALA A 169 -14.30 -17.67 16.69
C ALA A 169 -13.61 -18.94 17.20
N GLY A 170 -12.28 -18.99 17.09
CA GLY A 170 -11.43 -20.01 17.71
C GLY A 170 -10.90 -19.52 19.06
N THR A 171 -11.27 -20.23 20.13
CA THR A 171 -10.74 -20.05 21.49
C THR A 171 -9.33 -20.63 21.59
N GLY A 172 -8.36 -19.77 21.92
CA GLY A 172 -6.98 -20.17 22.22
C GLY A 172 -6.87 -20.89 23.56
N GLY A 173 -6.20 -22.05 23.55
CA GLY A 173 -5.86 -22.83 24.73
C GLY A 173 -4.63 -22.28 25.45
N ALA A 174 -4.67 -22.38 26.78
CA ALA A 174 -3.62 -21.98 27.70
C ALA A 174 -2.38 -22.89 27.60
N ALA A 175 -1.19 -22.28 27.51
CA ALA A 175 0.09 -22.98 27.64
C ALA A 175 0.41 -23.19 29.13
N GLY A 176 0.76 -24.44 29.46
CA GLY A 176 1.20 -24.87 30.78
C GLY A 176 2.62 -24.41 31.11
N ALA A 177 2.85 -24.19 32.39
CA ALA A 177 4.15 -23.94 32.98
C ALA A 177 4.97 -25.24 33.09
N GLY A 178 6.25 -25.14 32.77
CA GLY A 178 7.31 -26.09 33.09
C GLY A 178 8.58 -25.31 33.34
#